data_AF-A0A818E203-F1
#
_entry.id   AF-A0A818E203-F1
#
_cell.length_a   1.000
_cell.length_b   1.000
_cell.length_c   1.000
_cell.angle_alpha   90.00
_cell.angle_beta   90.00
_cell.angle_gamma   90.00
#
_symmetry.space_group_name_H-M   'P 1'
#
loop_
_entity.id
_entity.type
_entity.pdbx_description
1 polymer ?
#
loop_
_entity_poly.entity_id
_entity_poly.type
_entity_poly.pdbx_seq_one_letter_code
_entity_poly.pdbx_strand_id
1 'polypeptide(L)'
;MDIDKNEKIFTELYTNIKQQAEKSLKSLVENAHDIENFLQTDIFSQNENTNLNLIISPVQNYLRNFIEIVEYLTVWLELEIPSYSDSHDFSTVVQNEILDEIASMKTNCIAYMGQIVDYREQRALANKELFKRPQLDDNYHLIANLDYQLRRNLKIMLIEIKSYILRICNILTKNKDLIHRRQSSHYQHYF
;
A
#
# COMPACT_ATOMS: atom_id res chain seq x y z
N MET A 1 -35.93 -8.72 13.67
CA MET A 1 -34.46 -8.61 13.54
C MET A 1 -34.03 -7.68 14.65
N ASP A 2 -33.16 -8.13 15.55
CA ASP A 2 -32.90 -7.45 16.83
C ASP A 2 -31.93 -6.28 16.62
N ILE A 3 -32.49 -5.08 16.43
CA ILE A 3 -31.75 -3.88 15.99
C ILE A 3 -30.68 -3.50 17.02
N ASP A 4 -31.00 -3.58 18.32
CA ASP A 4 -30.07 -3.26 19.42
C ASP A 4 -28.85 -4.20 19.47
N LYS A 5 -29.04 -5.47 19.10
CA LYS A 5 -27.93 -6.44 19.03
C LYS A 5 -26.98 -6.10 17.90
N ASN A 6 -27.50 -5.67 16.75
CA ASN A 6 -26.70 -5.27 15.59
C ASN A 6 -25.95 -3.95 15.84
N GLU A 7 -26.57 -3.00 16.54
CA GLU A 7 -25.95 -1.72 16.90
C GLU A 7 -24.77 -1.89 17.87
N LYS A 8 -24.91 -2.81 18.84
CA LYS A 8 -23.82 -3.16 19.76
C LYS A 8 -22.64 -3.81 19.02
N ILE A 9 -22.91 -4.76 18.13
CA ILE A 9 -21.88 -5.42 17.31
C ILE A 9 -21.17 -4.40 16.40
N PHE A 10 -21.93 -3.49 15.78
CA PHE A 10 -21.36 -2.44 14.93
C PHE A 10 -20.41 -1.53 15.71
N THR A 11 -20.81 -1.10 16.91
CA THR A 11 -20.00 -0.23 17.77
C THR A 11 -18.68 -0.89 18.17
N GLU A 12 -18.72 -2.19 18.49
CA GLU A 12 -17.53 -2.99 18.80
C GLU A 12 -16.59 -3.09 17.59
N LEU A 13 -17.14 -3.44 16.41
CA LEU A 13 -16.36 -3.54 15.17
C LEU A 13 -15.73 -2.20 14.77
N TYR A 14 -16.48 -1.10 14.86
CA TYR A 14 -15.98 0.25 14.59
C TYR A 14 -14.81 0.61 15.53
N THR A 15 -14.94 0.34 16.83
CA THR A 15 -13.89 0.62 17.82
C THR A 15 -12.62 -0.17 17.50
N ASN A 16 -12.77 -1.45 17.14
CA ASN A 16 -11.65 -2.32 16.76
C ASN A 16 -10.94 -1.83 15.50
N ILE A 17 -11.70 -1.47 14.45
CA ILE A 17 -11.13 -0.93 13.19
C ILE A 17 -10.37 0.36 13.45
N LYS A 18 -10.93 1.28 14.24
CA LYS A 18 -10.28 2.54 14.57
C LYS A 18 -8.95 2.32 15.32
N GLN A 19 -8.96 1.50 16.36
CA GLN A 19 -7.74 1.17 17.12
C GLN A 19 -6.68 0.51 16.23
N GLN A 20 -7.12 -0.39 15.35
CA GLN A 20 -6.23 -1.07 14.40
C GLN A 20 -5.66 -0.10 13.36
N ALA A 21 -6.45 0.85 12.86
CA ALA A 21 -6.01 1.88 11.93
C ALA A 21 -4.96 2.81 12.58
N GLU A 22 -5.20 3.26 13.81
CA GLU A 22 -4.25 4.09 14.56
C GLU A 22 -2.92 3.36 14.83
N LYS A 23 -2.98 2.08 15.24
CA LYS A 23 -1.80 1.25 15.43
C LYS A 23 -1.05 1.02 14.12
N SER A 24 -1.78 0.75 13.05
CA SER A 24 -1.24 0.55 11.70
C SER A 24 -0.52 1.78 11.17
N LEU A 25 -1.06 2.99 11.44
CA LEU A 25 -0.41 4.25 11.07
C LEU A 25 0.97 4.41 11.70
N LYS A 26 1.11 4.03 12.98
CA LYS A 26 2.40 4.08 13.68
C LYS A 26 3.41 3.12 13.05
N SER A 27 2.99 1.88 12.76
CA SER A 27 3.83 0.89 12.07
C SER A 27 4.21 1.34 10.65
N LEU A 28 3.35 2.09 9.97
CA LEU A 28 3.64 2.64 8.65
C LEU A 28 4.89 3.54 8.66
N VAL A 29 5.03 4.41 9.67
CA VAL A 29 6.19 5.31 9.82
C VAL A 29 7.48 4.52 10.06
N GLU A 30 7.41 3.49 10.91
CA GLU A 30 8.54 2.59 11.15
C GLU A 30 8.97 1.90 9.85
N ASN A 31 8.03 1.41 9.04
CA ASN A 31 8.31 0.82 7.73
C ASN A 31 9.02 1.79 6.77
N ALA A 32 8.66 3.08 6.76
CA ALA A 32 9.37 4.05 5.91
C ALA A 32 10.83 4.23 6.31
N HIS A 33 11.13 4.18 7.62
CA HIS A 33 12.50 4.20 8.12
C HIS A 33 13.26 2.94 7.73
N ASP A 34 12.64 1.77 7.86
CA ASP A 34 13.24 0.49 7.47
C ASP A 34 13.52 0.42 5.96
N ILE A 35 12.61 0.95 5.13
CA ILE A 35 12.82 1.07 3.68
C ILE A 35 13.99 2.01 3.37
N GLU A 36 14.10 3.14 4.04
CA GLU A 36 15.23 4.08 3.86
C GLU A 36 16.57 3.38 4.17
N ASN A 37 16.65 2.70 5.31
CA ASN A 37 17.85 1.95 5.70
C ASN A 37 18.17 0.86 4.68
N PHE A 38 17.15 0.14 4.18
CA PHE A 38 17.33 -0.89 3.15
C PHE A 38 17.82 -0.32 1.82
N LEU A 39 17.31 0.85 1.40
CA LEU A 39 17.74 1.55 0.17
C LEU A 39 19.19 2.04 0.23
N GLN A 40 19.70 2.34 1.43
CA GLN A 40 21.09 2.77 1.64
C GLN A 40 22.09 1.61 1.60
N THR A 41 21.62 0.36 1.63
CA THR A 41 22.52 -0.79 1.50
C THR A 41 23.06 -0.93 0.07
N ASP A 42 24.25 -1.51 -0.07
CA ASP A 42 24.87 -1.79 -1.36
C ASP A 42 24.17 -2.91 -2.16
N ILE A 43 23.08 -3.48 -1.66
CA ILE A 43 22.39 -4.63 -2.28
C ILE A 43 21.89 -4.33 -3.70
N PHE A 44 21.56 -3.06 -3.97
CA PHE A 44 21.15 -2.58 -5.29
C PHE A 44 22.33 -2.23 -6.20
N SER A 45 23.52 -2.03 -5.64
CA SER A 45 24.76 -1.61 -6.31
C SER A 45 25.63 -2.79 -6.72
N GLN A 46 25.45 -3.95 -6.09
CA GLN A 46 26.23 -5.16 -6.39
C GLN A 46 25.93 -5.70 -7.80
N ASN A 47 26.96 -6.19 -8.49
CA ASN A 47 26.84 -6.76 -9.84
C ASN A 47 26.00 -8.06 -9.87
N GLU A 48 25.80 -8.59 -11.08
CA GLU A 48 24.92 -9.70 -11.52
C GLU A 48 24.82 -10.96 -10.62
N ASN A 49 25.70 -11.13 -9.62
CA ASN A 49 25.75 -12.29 -8.73
C ASN A 49 24.90 -12.20 -7.44
N THR A 50 24.28 -11.04 -7.15
CA THR A 50 23.39 -10.96 -5.97
C THR A 50 22.14 -11.80 -6.20
N ASN A 51 21.85 -12.73 -5.28
CA ASN A 51 20.59 -13.47 -5.28
C ASN A 51 19.42 -12.48 -5.14
N LEU A 52 18.68 -12.26 -6.23
CA LEU A 52 17.57 -11.30 -6.26
C LEU A 52 16.49 -11.59 -5.23
N ASN A 53 16.38 -12.83 -4.72
CA ASN A 53 15.45 -13.13 -3.63
C ASN A 53 15.78 -12.38 -2.33
N LEU A 54 17.03 -11.96 -2.13
CA LEU A 54 17.42 -11.09 -1.01
C LEU A 54 16.81 -9.69 -1.12
N ILE A 55 16.40 -9.26 -2.32
CA ILE A 55 15.72 -7.99 -2.56
C ILE A 55 14.20 -8.21 -2.70
N ILE A 56 13.78 -9.23 -3.45
CA ILE A 56 12.37 -9.52 -3.71
C ILE A 56 11.62 -9.77 -2.40
N SER A 57 12.15 -10.60 -1.49
CA SER A 57 11.43 -10.98 -0.27
C SER A 57 11.14 -9.78 0.65
N PRO A 58 12.12 -8.90 0.98
CA PRO A 58 11.83 -7.67 1.70
C PRO A 58 10.81 -6.77 0.99
N VAL A 59 10.96 -6.55 -0.32
CA VAL A 59 10.04 -5.69 -1.09
C VAL A 59 8.61 -6.23 -1.07
N GLN A 60 8.44 -7.54 -1.25
CA GLN A 60 7.12 -8.19 -1.17
C GLN A 60 6.50 -8.03 0.22
N ASN A 61 7.29 -8.11 1.28
CA ASN A 61 6.81 -7.90 2.65
C ASN A 61 6.37 -6.44 2.86
N TYR A 62 7.15 -5.47 2.39
CA TYR A 62 6.76 -4.05 2.47
C TYR A 62 5.49 -3.76 1.68
N LEU A 63 5.35 -4.32 0.48
CA LEU A 63 4.13 -4.19 -0.33
C LEU A 63 2.90 -4.78 0.38
N ARG A 64 3.02 -5.99 0.92
CA ARG A 64 1.93 -6.66 1.65
C ARG A 64 1.51 -5.86 2.88
N ASN A 65 2.48 -5.47 3.72
CA ASN A 65 2.23 -4.67 4.91
C ASN A 65 1.57 -3.34 4.54
N PHE A 66 2.05 -2.65 3.50
CA PHE A 66 1.44 -1.40 3.04
C PHE A 66 -0.02 -1.62 2.64
N ILE A 67 -0.31 -2.62 1.81
CA ILE A 67 -1.66 -2.94 1.32
C ILE A 67 -2.62 -3.27 2.48
N GLU A 68 -2.18 -4.07 3.45
CA GLU A 68 -2.99 -4.40 4.63
C GLU A 68 -3.28 -3.17 5.49
N ILE A 69 -2.28 -2.30 5.70
CA ILE A 69 -2.46 -1.08 6.49
C ILE A 69 -3.42 -0.11 5.81
N VAL A 70 -3.24 0.14 4.51
CA VAL A 70 -4.13 1.07 3.78
C VAL A 70 -5.56 0.55 3.73
N GLU A 71 -5.79 -0.77 3.77
CA GLU A 71 -7.14 -1.33 3.86
C GLU A 71 -7.85 -0.92 5.16
N TYR A 72 -7.17 -1.04 6.30
CA TYR A 72 -7.73 -0.59 7.57
C TYR A 72 -7.98 0.92 7.59
N LEU A 73 -7.09 1.71 6.97
CA LEU A 73 -7.26 3.16 6.87
C LEU A 73 -8.45 3.54 5.97
N THR A 74 -8.63 2.88 4.83
CA THR A 74 -9.75 3.10 3.92
C THR A 74 -11.07 2.86 4.64
N VAL A 75 -11.24 1.69 5.27
CA VAL A 75 -12.48 1.36 5.99
C VAL A 75 -12.72 2.34 7.13
N TRP A 76 -11.69 2.73 7.89
CA TRP A 76 -11.85 3.71 8.96
C TRP A 76 -12.28 5.08 8.42
N LEU A 77 -11.64 5.59 7.37
CA LEU A 77 -11.96 6.88 6.76
C LEU A 77 -13.37 6.90 6.16
N GLU A 78 -13.80 5.83 5.49
CA GLU A 78 -15.17 5.69 4.98
C GLU A 78 -16.21 5.76 6.10
N LEU A 79 -15.93 5.18 7.28
CA LEU A 79 -16.80 5.22 8.46
C LEU A 79 -16.85 6.60 9.15
N GLU A 80 -15.91 7.49 8.85
CA GLU A 80 -15.96 8.89 9.30
C GLU A 80 -16.76 9.79 8.36
N ILE A 81 -17.06 9.36 7.13
CA ILE A 81 -17.88 10.10 6.19
C ILE A 81 -19.36 9.99 6.62
N PRO A 82 -20.09 11.11 6.81
CA PRO A 82 -21.50 11.09 7.18
C PRO A 82 -22.39 10.46 6.10
N SER A 83 -23.44 9.73 6.50
CA SER A 83 -24.38 9.06 5.58
C SER A 83 -25.22 10.04 4.74
N TYR A 84 -25.41 11.26 5.22
CA TYR A 84 -26.08 12.36 4.53
C TYR A 84 -25.12 13.55 4.51
N SER A 85 -24.11 13.50 3.64
CA SER A 85 -23.29 14.68 3.36
C SER A 85 -23.96 15.50 2.28
N ASP A 86 -24.26 16.77 2.55
CA ASP A 86 -24.59 17.68 1.45
C ASP A 86 -23.35 17.75 0.55
N SER A 87 -23.53 17.65 -0.78
CA SER A 87 -22.43 17.75 -1.76
C SER A 87 -21.68 19.10 -1.73
N HIS A 88 -22.05 19.99 -0.81
CA HIS A 88 -21.46 21.29 -0.54
C HIS A 88 -20.56 21.29 0.72
N ASP A 89 -20.47 20.18 1.46
CA ASP A 89 -19.64 20.08 2.65
C ASP A 89 -18.17 19.89 2.26
N PHE A 90 -17.39 20.95 2.41
CA PHE A 90 -15.96 20.97 2.12
C PHE A 90 -15.18 19.83 2.81
N SER A 91 -15.55 19.48 4.06
CA SER A 91 -14.92 18.36 4.77
C SER A 91 -15.15 17.02 4.08
N THR A 92 -16.35 16.78 3.54
CA THR A 92 -16.66 15.54 2.84
C THR A 92 -15.96 15.47 1.49
N VAL A 93 -15.83 16.60 0.79
CA VAL A 93 -15.02 16.66 -0.44
C VAL A 93 -13.56 16.27 -0.15
N VAL A 94 -12.95 16.90 0.86
CA VAL A 94 -11.56 16.58 1.26
C VAL A 94 -11.42 15.12 1.70
N GLN A 95 -12.37 14.58 2.46
CA GLN A 95 -12.33 13.16 2.87
C GLN A 95 -12.38 12.21 1.67
N ASN A 96 -13.23 12.47 0.69
CA ASN A 96 -13.30 11.65 -0.53
C ASN A 96 -12.02 11.75 -1.37
N GLU A 97 -11.44 12.95 -1.53
CA GLU A 97 -10.17 13.11 -2.24
C GLU A 97 -9.03 12.31 -1.57
N ILE A 98 -8.99 12.29 -0.23
CA ILE A 98 -8.02 11.49 0.53
C ILE A 98 -8.23 9.99 0.28
N LEU A 99 -9.48 9.52 0.29
CA LEU A 99 -9.83 8.12 0.00
C LEU A 99 -9.39 7.72 -1.42
N ASP A 100 -9.67 8.55 -2.41
CA ASP A 100 -9.29 8.32 -3.80
C ASP A 100 -7.75 8.24 -3.96
N GLU A 101 -7.02 9.13 -3.28
CA GLU A 101 -5.57 9.10 -3.29
C GLU A 101 -5.01 7.81 -2.66
N ILE A 102 -5.54 7.39 -1.50
CA ILE A 102 -5.14 6.13 -0.83
C ILE A 102 -5.49 4.92 -1.70
N ALA A 103 -6.66 4.90 -2.33
CA ALA A 103 -7.09 3.82 -3.22
C ALA A 103 -6.19 3.69 -4.46
N SER A 104 -5.77 4.82 -5.03
CA SER A 104 -4.81 4.86 -6.12
C SER A 104 -3.44 4.28 -5.71
N MET A 105 -2.92 4.67 -4.54
CA MET A 105 -1.67 4.12 -3.99
C MET A 105 -1.75 2.60 -3.79
N LYS A 106 -2.85 2.11 -3.21
CA LYS A 106 -3.10 0.67 -3.03
C LYS A 106 -3.08 -0.08 -4.37
N THR A 107 -3.78 0.47 -5.37
CA THR A 107 -3.85 -0.12 -6.72
C THR A 107 -2.47 -0.24 -7.35
N ASN A 108 -1.63 0.80 -7.21
CA ASN A 108 -0.24 0.77 -7.69
C ASN A 108 0.58 -0.32 -6.98
N CYS A 109 0.45 -0.46 -5.66
CA CYS A 109 1.14 -1.51 -4.91
C CYS A 109 0.70 -2.92 -5.30
N ILE A 110 -0.59 -3.13 -5.59
CA ILE A 110 -1.09 -4.42 -6.10
C ILE A 110 -0.49 -4.71 -7.48
N ALA A 111 -0.43 -3.72 -8.37
CA ALA A 111 0.21 -3.86 -9.67
C ALA A 111 1.70 -4.19 -9.54
N TYR A 112 2.42 -3.61 -8.57
CA TYR A 112 3.82 -3.95 -8.29
C TYR A 112 3.99 -5.41 -7.86
N MET A 113 3.08 -5.96 -7.05
CA MET A 113 3.10 -7.39 -6.73
C MET A 113 2.92 -8.26 -7.99
N GLY A 114 2.03 -7.85 -8.90
CA GLY A 114 1.85 -8.51 -10.20
C GLY A 114 3.13 -8.55 -11.03
N GLN A 115 3.84 -7.42 -11.13
CA GLN A 115 5.12 -7.34 -11.86
C GLN A 115 6.19 -8.30 -11.31
N ILE A 116 6.20 -8.58 -10.01
CA ILE A 116 7.14 -9.54 -9.41
C ILE A 116 6.77 -10.98 -9.81
N VAL A 117 5.48 -11.29 -9.90
CA VAL A 117 4.99 -12.59 -10.39
C VAL A 117 5.34 -12.76 -11.87
N ASP A 118 5.03 -11.76 -12.69
CA ASP A 118 5.33 -11.76 -14.13
C ASP A 118 6.81 -12.00 -14.41
N TYR A 119 7.70 -11.35 -13.64
CA TYR A 119 9.13 -11.61 -13.72
C TYR A 119 9.49 -13.08 -13.44
N ARG A 120 8.89 -13.70 -12.42
CA ARG A 120 9.18 -15.11 -12.08
C ARG A 120 8.75 -16.03 -13.23
N GLU A 121 7.61 -15.76 -13.84
CA GLU A 121 7.10 -16.51 -14.99
C GLU A 121 8.00 -16.32 -16.23
N GLN A 122 8.31 -15.08 -16.58
CA GLN A 122 9.19 -14.75 -17.72
C GLN A 122 10.58 -15.36 -17.56
N ARG A 123 11.15 -15.28 -16.35
CA ARG A 123 12.44 -15.89 -16.04
C ARG A 123 12.39 -17.41 -16.11
N ALA A 124 11.32 -18.04 -15.65
CA ALA A 124 11.15 -19.50 -15.77
C ALA A 124 11.08 -19.93 -17.24
N LEU A 125 10.35 -19.18 -18.08
CA LEU A 125 10.30 -19.40 -19.53
C LEU A 125 11.67 -19.23 -20.19
N ALA A 126 12.40 -18.15 -19.87
CA ALA A 126 13.74 -17.93 -20.38
C ALA A 126 14.72 -19.05 -19.99
N ASN A 127 14.66 -19.54 -18.75
CA ASN A 127 15.44 -20.71 -18.32
C ASN A 127 15.07 -21.96 -19.11
N LYS A 128 13.76 -22.20 -19.34
CA LYS A 128 13.31 -23.36 -20.13
C LYS A 128 13.86 -23.32 -21.55
N GLU A 129 13.90 -22.15 -22.19
CA GLU A 129 14.49 -21.98 -23.52
C GLU A 129 16.01 -22.14 -23.50
N LEU A 130 16.69 -21.65 -22.46
CA LEU A 130 18.12 -21.88 -22.25
C LEU A 130 18.46 -23.38 -22.17
N PHE A 131 17.70 -24.14 -21.37
CA PHE A 131 17.88 -25.59 -21.25
C PHE A 131 17.69 -26.33 -22.59
N LYS A 132 16.77 -25.86 -23.44
CA LYS A 132 16.54 -26.46 -24.76
C LYS A 132 17.65 -26.12 -25.77
N ARG A 133 18.23 -24.93 -25.66
CA ARG A 133 19.18 -24.37 -26.65
C ARG A 133 20.33 -23.64 -25.94
N PRO A 134 21.24 -24.37 -25.27
CA PRO A 134 22.33 -23.78 -24.50
C PRO A 134 23.38 -23.07 -25.35
N GLN A 135 23.47 -23.38 -26.65
CA GLN A 135 24.39 -22.75 -27.60
C GLN A 135 23.96 -21.36 -28.09
N LEU A 136 22.76 -20.90 -27.71
CA LEU A 136 22.26 -19.57 -28.07
C LEU A 136 22.57 -18.59 -26.93
N ASP A 137 23.58 -17.75 -27.13
CA ASP A 137 24.02 -16.76 -26.14
C ASP A 137 22.90 -15.77 -25.75
N ASP A 138 21.97 -15.49 -26.67
CA ASP A 138 20.79 -14.63 -26.44
C ASP A 138 19.95 -15.07 -25.23
N ASN A 139 19.90 -16.38 -24.93
CA ASN A 139 19.17 -16.89 -23.78
C ASN A 139 19.78 -16.45 -22.45
N TYR A 140 21.12 -16.39 -22.36
CA TYR A 140 21.81 -15.89 -21.18
C TYR A 140 21.62 -14.37 -21.03
N HIS A 141 21.73 -13.63 -22.13
CA HIS A 141 21.48 -12.19 -22.16
C HIS A 141 20.04 -11.85 -21.76
N LEU A 142 19.04 -12.63 -22.20
CA LEU A 142 17.65 -12.45 -21.81
C LEU A 142 17.48 -12.58 -20.29
N ILE A 143 18.05 -13.61 -19.66
CA ILE A 143 17.95 -13.82 -18.21
C ILE A 143 18.64 -12.67 -17.46
N ALA A 144 19.85 -12.28 -17.89
CA ALA A 144 20.58 -11.16 -17.28
C ALA A 144 19.79 -9.84 -17.38
N ASN A 145 19.18 -9.57 -18.53
CA ASN A 145 18.35 -8.39 -18.74
C ASN A 145 17.09 -8.39 -17.88
N LEU A 146 16.39 -9.53 -17.75
CA LEU A 146 15.24 -9.68 -16.86
C LEU A 146 15.63 -9.42 -15.40
N ASP A 147 16.76 -9.98 -14.96
CA ASP A 147 17.28 -9.85 -13.60
C ASP A 147 17.68 -8.39 -13.31
N TYR A 148 18.33 -7.71 -14.26
CA TYR A 148 18.69 -6.30 -14.17
C TYR A 148 17.45 -5.39 -14.12
N GLN A 149 16.48 -5.62 -15.02
CA GLN A 149 15.24 -4.86 -15.08
C GLN A 149 14.45 -4.97 -13.78
N LEU A 150 14.30 -6.18 -13.24
CA LEU A 150 13.61 -6.37 -11.96
C LEU A 150 14.34 -5.63 -10.84
N ARG A 151 15.66 -5.77 -10.72
CA ARG A 151 16.43 -5.09 -9.66
C ARG A 151 16.17 -3.58 -9.65
N ARG A 152 16.22 -2.95 -10.82
CA ARG A 152 15.92 -1.51 -10.98
C ARG A 152 14.48 -1.21 -10.56
N ASN A 153 13.52 -2.01 -11.02
CA ASN A 153 12.11 -1.82 -10.71
C ASN A 153 11.83 -1.97 -9.21
N LEU A 154 12.41 -2.98 -8.53
CA LEU A 154 12.29 -3.17 -7.08
C LEU A 154 12.81 -1.96 -6.29
N LYS A 155 13.92 -1.35 -6.73
CA LYS A 155 14.43 -0.12 -6.11
C LYS A 155 13.44 1.04 -6.24
N ILE A 156 12.88 1.22 -7.42
CA ILE A 156 11.87 2.26 -7.68
C ILE A 156 10.61 2.01 -6.85
N MET A 157 10.12 0.77 -6.79
CA MET A 157 8.97 0.38 -5.98
C MET A 157 9.15 0.74 -4.50
N LEU A 158 10.34 0.50 -3.92
CA LEU A 158 10.63 0.89 -2.54
C LEU A 158 10.57 2.40 -2.32
N ILE A 159 11.14 3.17 -3.25
CA ILE A 159 11.10 4.64 -3.20
C ILE A 159 9.64 5.10 -3.23
N GLU A 160 8.82 4.54 -4.13
CA GLU A 160 7.39 4.88 -4.23
C GLU A 160 6.62 4.49 -2.97
N ILE A 161 6.80 3.27 -2.42
CA ILE A 161 6.15 2.85 -1.17
C ILE A 161 6.49 3.83 -0.05
N LYS A 162 7.78 4.15 0.13
CA LYS A 162 8.24 5.14 1.13
C LYS A 162 7.59 6.50 0.90
N SER A 163 7.52 6.96 -0.35
CA SER A 163 6.85 8.21 -0.71
C SER A 163 5.35 8.18 -0.40
N TYR A 164 4.65 7.08 -0.66
CA TYR A 164 3.23 6.92 -0.30
C TYR A 164 3.02 7.00 1.21
N ILE A 165 3.88 6.32 1.99
CA ILE A 165 3.82 6.40 3.45
C ILE A 165 3.94 7.85 3.94
N LEU A 166 4.92 8.60 3.41
CA LEU A 166 5.10 10.01 3.77
C LEU A 166 3.91 10.87 3.37
N ARG A 167 3.32 10.64 2.17
CA ARG A 167 2.13 11.37 1.71
C ARG A 167 0.92 11.09 2.60
N ILE A 168 0.63 9.82 2.92
CA ILE A 168 -0.44 9.43 3.83
C ILE A 168 -0.27 10.11 5.19
N CYS A 169 0.93 10.03 5.79
CA CYS A 169 1.20 10.67 7.08
C CYS A 169 1.00 12.18 7.03
N ASN A 170 1.48 12.85 5.97
CA ASN A 170 1.33 14.28 5.77
C ASN A 170 -0.15 14.69 5.59
N ILE A 171 -0.91 13.95 4.77
CA ILE A 171 -2.32 14.22 4.48
C ILE A 171 -3.16 14.04 5.75
N LEU A 172 -3.00 12.93 6.46
CA LEU A 172 -3.76 12.65 7.68
C LEU A 172 -3.43 13.64 8.80
N THR A 173 -2.16 14.05 8.93
CA THR A 173 -1.76 15.03 9.95
C THR A 173 -2.33 16.41 9.65
N LYS A 174 -2.29 16.86 8.39
CA LYS A 174 -2.80 18.17 7.98
C LYS A 174 -4.32 18.26 8.04
N ASN A 175 -5.02 17.15 7.81
CA ASN A 175 -6.48 17.11 7.74
C ASN A 175 -7.13 16.49 8.98
N LYS A 176 -6.40 16.30 10.08
CA LYS A 176 -6.89 15.63 11.29
C LYS A 176 -8.21 16.20 11.81
N ASP A 177 -8.35 17.53 11.81
CA ASP A 177 -9.55 18.22 12.29
C ASP A 177 -10.76 18.09 11.34
N LEU A 178 -10.50 17.82 10.05
CA LEU A 178 -11.53 17.60 9.03
C LEU A 178 -11.98 16.13 9.01
N ILE A 179 -11.05 15.20 9.25
CA ILE A 179 -11.31 13.75 9.29
C ILE A 179 -12.21 13.40 10.48
N HIS A 180 -11.98 13.99 11.66
CA HIS A 180 -12.76 13.67 12.86
C HIS A 180 -14.05 14.46 13.02
N ARG A 181 -14.37 15.39 12.10
CA ARG A 181 -15.57 16.22 12.19
C ARG A 181 -16.78 15.42 11.72
N ARG A 182 -17.27 14.51 12.57
CA ARG A 182 -18.69 14.12 12.54
C ARG A 182 -19.47 15.39 12.82
N GLN A 183 -20.31 15.85 11.89
CA GLN A 183 -21.07 17.08 12.08
C GLN A 183 -21.74 17.07 13.45
N SER A 184 -21.23 17.89 14.37
CA SER A 184 -21.86 18.13 15.65
C SER A 184 -23.16 18.88 15.39
N SER A 185 -24.27 18.27 15.80
CA SER A 185 -25.58 18.89 16.08
C SER A 185 -26.33 19.52 14.90
N HIS A 186 -27.12 18.71 14.17
CA HIS A 186 -28.37 19.19 13.53
C HIS A 186 -29.60 18.27 13.70
N TYR A 187 -29.55 17.27 14.60
CA TYR A 187 -30.72 16.45 14.97
C TYR A 187 -31.57 17.02 16.12
N GLN A 188 -31.50 18.32 16.41
CA GLN A 188 -32.30 18.95 17.48
C GLN A 188 -33.57 19.68 17.02
N HIS A 189 -33.99 19.57 15.75
CA HIS A 189 -35.18 20.29 15.27
C HIS A 189 -36.27 19.47 14.57
N TYR A 190 -36.36 18.17 14.83
CA TYR A 190 -37.52 17.38 14.39
C TYR A 190 -38.03 16.43 15.48
N PHE A 191 -38.59 17.02 16.54
CA PHE A 191 -39.71 16.49 17.32
C PHE A 191 -40.61 17.66 17.74
#